data_AF-A0A7S4ML57-F1
#
_entry.id   AF-A0A7S4ML57-F1
#
_cell.length_a   1.000
_cell.length_b   1.000
_cell.length_c   1.000
_cell.angle_alpha   90.00
_cell.angle_beta   90.00
_cell.angle_gamma   90.00
#
_symmetry.space_group_name_H-M   'P 1'
#
loop_
_entity.id
_entity.type
_entity.pdbx_description
1 polymer ?
#
loop_
_entity_poly.entity_id
_entity_poly.type
_entity_poly.pdbx_seq_one_letter_code
_entity_poly.pdbx_strand_id
1 'polypeptide(L)'
;NNDAECEAARNASAALAANLAPLYRSYVSSRIDMARMEEYFLAAQARELDEVREEIAVAAAEEEMTSASSLGRLDVGASVNCLNAMFAQCLPRLQALMTDSSNAAAATDITPDAAALLEETRLLVVCATHILTDECEGETPMAPESVVRACAADPDACAAGAAGLIQTLMGLAEFQASAVASNPSDPRLSPLLARTVLWFVRRWAPAYVLPQPGEYSGAPAGGILAAWATPEAASHALAFCSTLCLHYLVRWPQEGAVQEEAAGLLSALGKRGKGARDLLARTPSFRRIAALHSVTAGLRDNASDDQVR
;
A
#
# COMPACT_ATOMS: atom_id res chain seq x y z
N ASN A 1 -32.47 29.83 0.31
CA ASN A 1 -32.12 29.00 -0.86
C ASN A 1 -30.98 28.06 -0.58
N ASN A 2 -29.80 28.54 -0.14
CA ASN A 2 -28.63 27.69 0.09
C ASN A 2 -28.86 26.51 1.04
N ASP A 3 -29.61 26.68 2.14
CA ASP A 3 -29.81 25.58 3.11
C ASP A 3 -30.65 24.43 2.54
N ALA A 4 -31.67 24.73 1.74
CA ALA A 4 -32.53 23.73 1.10
C ALA A 4 -31.79 22.98 -0.02
N GLU A 5 -30.92 23.68 -0.76
CA GLU A 5 -30.05 23.07 -1.78
C GLU A 5 -29.00 22.15 -1.12
N CYS A 6 -28.41 22.56 0.01
CA CYS A 6 -27.49 21.73 0.79
C CYS A 6 -28.18 20.50 1.42
N GLU A 7 -29.44 20.59 1.81
CA GLU A 7 -30.21 19.45 2.31
C GLU A 7 -30.58 18.47 1.18
N ALA A 8 -31.03 18.97 0.03
CA ALA A 8 -31.30 18.15 -1.14
C ALA A 8 -30.05 17.39 -1.63
N ALA A 9 -28.89 18.05 -1.65
CA ALA A 9 -27.61 17.41 -2.01
C ALA A 9 -27.23 16.29 -1.03
N ARG A 10 -27.41 16.50 0.29
CA ARG A 10 -27.17 15.46 1.31
C ARG A 10 -28.10 14.26 1.14
N ASN A 11 -29.38 14.50 0.89
CA ASN A 11 -30.36 13.43 0.67
C ASN A 11 -30.05 12.63 -0.61
N ALA A 12 -29.65 13.30 -1.69
CA ALA A 12 -29.23 12.65 -2.93
C ALA A 12 -27.96 11.80 -2.72
N SER A 13 -26.97 12.31 -1.99
CA SER A 13 -25.75 11.58 -1.65
C SER A 13 -26.06 10.33 -0.80
N ALA A 14 -26.94 10.45 0.18
CA ALA A 14 -27.36 9.32 1.02
C ALA A 14 -28.12 8.26 0.21
N ALA A 15 -29.00 8.67 -0.70
CA ALA A 15 -29.70 7.76 -1.59
C ALA A 15 -28.74 7.05 -2.56
N LEU A 16 -27.72 7.74 -3.07
CA LEU A 16 -26.69 7.14 -3.92
C LEU A 16 -25.89 6.07 -3.14
N ALA A 17 -25.43 6.40 -1.94
CA ALA A 17 -24.70 5.47 -1.09
C ALA A 17 -25.52 4.22 -0.75
N ALA A 18 -26.80 4.37 -0.38
CA ALA A 18 -27.67 3.25 -0.05
C ALA A 18 -27.87 2.26 -1.22
N ASN A 19 -27.87 2.75 -2.46
CA ASN A 19 -28.09 1.91 -3.64
C ASN A 19 -26.80 1.33 -4.23
N LEU A 20 -25.71 2.09 -4.22
CA LEU A 20 -24.49 1.74 -4.95
C LEU A 20 -23.37 1.18 -4.07
N ALA A 21 -23.25 1.62 -2.81
CA ALA A 21 -22.17 1.15 -1.94
C ALA A 21 -22.16 -0.37 -1.71
N PRO A 22 -23.32 -1.07 -1.61
CA PRO A 22 -23.33 -2.53 -1.48
C PRO A 22 -22.65 -3.27 -2.65
N LEU A 23 -22.59 -2.65 -3.84
CA LEU A 23 -21.95 -3.25 -5.01
C LEU A 23 -20.44 -3.41 -4.82
N TYR A 24 -19.81 -2.54 -4.03
CA TYR A 24 -18.36 -2.60 -3.80
C TYR A 24 -17.94 -3.93 -3.16
N ARG A 25 -18.66 -4.39 -2.14
CA ARG A 25 -18.37 -5.67 -1.47
C ARG A 25 -18.45 -6.84 -2.46
N SER A 26 -19.53 -6.91 -3.25
CA SER A 26 -19.71 -7.98 -4.23
C SER A 26 -18.60 -7.95 -5.27
N TYR A 27 -18.29 -6.76 -5.79
CA TYR A 27 -17.23 -6.56 -6.75
C TYR A 27 -15.86 -7.02 -6.22
N VAL A 28 -15.43 -6.51 -5.05
CA VAL A 28 -14.11 -6.83 -4.47
C VAL A 28 -13.98 -8.33 -4.17
N SER A 29 -15.01 -8.96 -3.59
CA SER A 29 -15.00 -10.39 -3.33
C SER A 29 -14.83 -11.19 -4.62
N SER A 30 -15.65 -10.91 -5.63
CA SER A 30 -15.59 -11.62 -6.91
C SER A 30 -14.28 -11.37 -7.65
N ARG A 31 -13.75 -10.15 -7.62
CA ARG A 31 -12.50 -9.81 -8.32
C ARG A 31 -11.28 -10.49 -7.69
N ILE A 32 -11.23 -10.57 -6.36
CA ILE A 32 -10.18 -11.28 -5.62
C ILE A 32 -10.28 -12.79 -5.87
N ASP A 33 -11.48 -13.36 -5.82
CA ASP A 33 -11.67 -14.77 -6.14
C ASP A 33 -11.25 -15.10 -7.59
N MET A 34 -11.57 -14.21 -8.54
CA MET A 34 -11.16 -14.36 -9.94
C MET A 34 -9.63 -14.29 -10.08
N ALA A 35 -8.98 -13.28 -9.51
CA ALA A 35 -7.51 -13.14 -9.56
C ALA A 35 -6.80 -14.35 -8.95
N ARG A 36 -7.28 -14.83 -7.80
CA ARG A 36 -6.75 -16.01 -7.14
C ARG A 36 -6.83 -17.24 -8.04
N MET A 37 -7.95 -17.44 -8.73
CA MET A 37 -8.14 -18.59 -9.63
C MET A 37 -7.28 -18.45 -10.89
N GLU A 38 -7.20 -17.26 -11.48
CA GLU A 38 -6.34 -16.97 -12.64
C GLU A 38 -4.88 -17.31 -12.32
N GLU A 39 -4.36 -16.80 -11.20
CA GLU A 39 -2.99 -17.06 -10.77
C GLU A 39 -2.74 -18.54 -10.49
N TYR A 40 -3.69 -19.22 -9.82
CA TYR A 40 -3.62 -20.66 -9.62
C TYR A 40 -3.47 -21.40 -10.96
N PHE A 41 -4.28 -21.06 -11.97
CA PHE A 41 -4.25 -21.72 -13.27
C PHE A 41 -2.97 -21.44 -14.06
N LEU A 42 -2.45 -20.21 -13.99
CA LEU A 42 -1.18 -19.84 -14.63
C LEU A 42 -0.02 -20.63 -14.02
N ALA A 43 0.08 -20.64 -12.69
CA ALA A 43 1.10 -21.39 -11.96
C ALA A 43 0.99 -22.91 -12.21
N ALA A 44 -0.23 -23.47 -12.19
CA ALA A 44 -0.45 -24.91 -12.42
C ALA A 44 -0.11 -25.36 -13.85
N GLN A 45 -0.18 -24.45 -14.83
CA GLN A 45 0.12 -24.75 -16.23
C GLN A 45 1.54 -24.32 -16.64
N ALA A 46 2.34 -23.76 -15.72
CA ALA A 46 3.63 -23.13 -16.01
C ALA A 46 3.52 -22.15 -17.20
N ARG A 47 2.43 -21.37 -17.22
CA ARG A 47 2.16 -20.37 -18.26
C ARG A 47 2.49 -19.00 -17.72
N GLU A 48 3.34 -18.29 -18.44
CA GLU A 48 3.59 -16.87 -18.24
C GLU A 48 2.78 -16.08 -19.26
N LEU A 49 2.32 -14.90 -18.85
CA LEU A 49 1.82 -13.91 -19.78
C LEU A 49 3.02 -13.29 -20.51
N ASP A 50 2.83 -12.90 -21.77
CA ASP A 50 3.83 -12.06 -22.41
C ASP A 50 3.80 -10.64 -21.83
N GLU A 51 4.95 -9.95 -21.87
CA GLU A 51 5.13 -8.61 -21.26
C GLU A 51 4.04 -7.62 -21.68
N VAL A 52 3.63 -7.65 -22.95
CA VAL A 52 2.60 -6.73 -23.49
C VAL A 52 1.24 -7.03 -22.86
N ARG A 53 0.87 -8.30 -22.71
CA ARG A 53 -0.38 -8.69 -22.04
C ARG A 53 -0.38 -8.34 -20.56
N GLU A 54 0.77 -8.46 -19.89
CA GLU A 54 0.90 -8.05 -18.49
C GLU A 54 0.68 -6.55 -18.33
N GLU A 55 1.33 -5.73 -19.17
CA GLU A 55 1.15 -4.27 -19.14
C GLU A 55 -0.32 -3.86 -19.37
N ILE A 56 -0.98 -4.46 -20.37
CA ILE A 56 -2.40 -4.18 -20.65
C ILE A 56 -3.28 -4.60 -19.47
N ALA A 57 -3.02 -5.76 -18.87
CA ALA A 57 -3.79 -6.25 -17.73
C ALA A 57 -3.61 -5.36 -16.49
N VAL A 58 -2.40 -4.86 -16.23
CA VAL A 58 -2.12 -3.93 -15.12
C VAL A 58 -2.87 -2.61 -15.31
N ALA A 59 -2.78 -2.01 -16.50
CA ALA A 59 -3.47 -0.75 -16.78
C ALA A 59 -5.00 -0.89 -16.70
N ALA A 60 -5.56 -1.97 -17.25
CA ALA A 60 -6.99 -2.24 -17.17
C ALA A 60 -7.45 -2.43 -15.71
N ALA A 61 -6.68 -3.18 -14.91
CA ALA A 61 -6.98 -3.40 -13.50
C ALA A 61 -6.94 -2.08 -12.69
N GLU A 62 -6.04 -1.16 -13.01
CA GLU A 62 -5.93 0.14 -12.34
C GLU A 62 -7.15 1.04 -12.60
N GLU A 63 -7.61 1.13 -13.86
CA GLU A 63 -8.83 1.89 -14.21
C GLU A 63 -10.08 1.26 -13.55
N GLU A 64 -10.15 -0.07 -13.57
CA GLU A 64 -11.23 -0.84 -12.94
C GLU A 64 -11.27 -0.59 -11.42
N MET A 65 -10.12 -0.66 -10.74
CA MET A 65 -10.01 -0.42 -9.29
C MET A 65 -10.32 1.02 -8.90
N THR A 66 -9.91 1.99 -9.73
CA THR A 66 -10.24 3.41 -9.51
C THR A 66 -11.75 3.64 -9.56
N SER A 67 -12.42 3.05 -10.55
CA SER A 67 -13.88 3.09 -10.67
C SER A 67 -14.59 2.39 -9.50
N ALA A 68 -14.15 1.18 -9.14
CA ALA A 68 -14.72 0.43 -8.03
C ALA A 68 -14.53 1.15 -6.69
N SER A 69 -13.37 1.75 -6.45
CA SER A 69 -13.10 2.49 -5.21
C SER A 69 -13.97 3.72 -5.04
N SER A 70 -14.40 4.35 -6.14
CA SER A 70 -15.37 5.44 -6.10
C SER A 70 -16.72 4.98 -5.52
N LEU A 71 -17.14 3.74 -5.82
CA LEU A 71 -18.32 3.13 -5.21
C LEU A 71 -18.09 2.82 -3.73
N GLY A 72 -16.93 2.24 -3.38
CA GLY A 72 -16.61 1.93 -1.99
C GLY A 72 -16.51 3.17 -1.11
N ARG A 73 -16.04 4.31 -1.66
CA ARG A 73 -15.98 5.59 -0.96
C ARG A 73 -17.33 6.26 -0.72
N LEU A 74 -18.42 5.74 -1.30
CA LEU A 74 -19.79 6.16 -0.93
C LEU A 74 -20.17 5.67 0.48
N ASP A 75 -19.60 4.55 0.93
CA ASP A 75 -19.70 4.04 2.30
C ASP A 75 -18.34 3.48 2.73
N VAL A 76 -17.47 4.41 3.16
CA VAL A 76 -16.10 4.09 3.60
C VAL A 76 -16.12 3.10 4.76
N GLY A 77 -17.05 3.26 5.70
CA GLY A 77 -17.15 2.40 6.88
C GLY A 77 -17.44 0.94 6.51
N ALA A 78 -18.45 0.71 5.68
CA ALA A 78 -18.78 -0.64 5.21
C ALA A 78 -17.65 -1.25 4.37
N SER A 79 -17.03 -0.46 3.49
CA SER A 79 -15.94 -0.90 2.62
C SER A 79 -14.68 -1.29 3.40
N VAL A 80 -14.28 -0.45 4.36
CA VAL A 80 -13.15 -0.73 5.26
C VAL A 80 -13.42 -1.95 6.12
N ASN A 81 -14.62 -2.10 6.69
CA ASN A 81 -14.99 -3.28 7.47
C ASN A 81 -14.96 -4.56 6.63
N CYS A 82 -15.38 -4.48 5.37
CA CYS A 82 -15.28 -5.60 4.43
C CYS A 82 -13.82 -6.02 4.23
N LEU A 83 -12.93 -5.08 3.93
CA LEU A 83 -11.51 -5.36 3.72
C LEU A 83 -10.82 -5.88 4.97
N ASN A 84 -11.09 -5.30 6.14
CA ASN A 84 -10.59 -5.81 7.43
C ASN A 84 -10.98 -7.28 7.66
N ALA A 85 -12.25 -7.64 7.37
CA ALA A 85 -12.71 -9.02 7.50
C ALA A 85 -12.01 -9.99 6.53
N MET A 86 -11.70 -9.54 5.32
CA MET A 86 -10.96 -10.35 4.34
C MET A 86 -9.49 -10.51 4.73
N PHE A 87 -8.81 -9.44 5.18
CA PHE A 87 -7.45 -9.52 5.71
C PHE A 87 -7.35 -10.44 6.93
N ALA A 88 -8.33 -10.41 7.82
CA ALA A 88 -8.37 -11.29 8.99
C ALA A 88 -8.42 -12.78 8.63
N GLN A 89 -8.94 -13.13 7.44
CA GLN A 89 -8.96 -14.50 6.92
C GLN A 89 -7.68 -14.83 6.12
N CYS A 90 -7.17 -13.86 5.37
CA CYS A 90 -6.04 -14.04 4.45
C CYS A 90 -4.68 -14.09 5.19
N LEU A 91 -4.42 -13.15 6.10
CA LEU A 91 -3.10 -13.00 6.73
C LEU A 91 -2.62 -14.21 7.53
N PRO A 92 -3.46 -14.91 8.33
CA PRO A 92 -3.02 -16.11 9.03
C PRO A 92 -2.55 -17.22 8.08
N ARG A 93 -3.20 -17.35 6.90
CA ARG A 93 -2.80 -18.30 5.86
C ARG A 93 -1.46 -17.92 5.25
N LEU A 94 -1.24 -16.63 4.97
CA LEU A 94 0.03 -16.13 4.46
C LEU A 94 1.17 -16.36 5.47
N GLN A 95 0.91 -16.09 6.75
CA GLN A 95 1.89 -16.32 7.82
C GLN A 95 2.26 -17.80 7.95
N ALA A 96 1.27 -18.69 7.88
CA ALA A 96 1.50 -20.13 7.88
C ALA A 96 2.35 -20.56 6.67
N LEU A 97 2.04 -20.06 5.47
CA LEU A 97 2.79 -20.35 4.25
C LEU A 97 4.28 -20.00 4.39
N MET A 98 4.59 -18.84 4.98
CA MET A 98 5.96 -18.33 5.11
C MET A 98 6.75 -18.95 6.28
N THR A 99 6.07 -19.37 7.35
CA THR A 99 6.72 -19.93 8.55
C THR A 99 6.87 -21.46 8.50
N ASP A 100 6.14 -22.13 7.60
CA ASP A 100 6.28 -23.57 7.40
C ASP A 100 7.70 -23.91 6.91
N SER A 101 8.50 -24.44 7.83
CA SER A 101 9.90 -24.78 7.61
C SER A 101 10.06 -26.16 6.96
N SER A 102 9.00 -26.96 6.91
CA SER A 102 9.04 -28.32 6.36
C SER A 102 9.22 -28.34 4.84
N ASN A 103 8.80 -27.26 4.15
CA ASN A 103 8.86 -27.12 2.70
C ASN A 103 10.01 -26.22 2.19
N ALA A 104 10.66 -25.44 3.07
CA ALA A 104 11.61 -24.39 2.66
C ALA A 104 12.96 -24.91 2.11
N ALA A 105 13.38 -26.11 2.49
CA ALA A 105 14.67 -26.69 2.07
C ALA A 105 14.57 -27.59 0.81
N ALA A 106 13.35 -27.92 0.37
CA ALA A 106 13.10 -28.87 -0.70
C ALA A 106 12.29 -28.30 -1.88
N ALA A 107 11.53 -27.22 -1.68
CA ALA A 107 10.76 -26.59 -2.74
C ALA A 107 11.64 -25.58 -3.51
N THR A 108 11.96 -25.90 -4.75
CA THR A 108 12.54 -24.96 -5.72
C THR A 108 11.51 -24.02 -6.33
N ASP A 109 10.24 -24.45 -6.38
CA ASP A 109 9.15 -23.74 -7.06
C ASP A 109 7.99 -23.41 -6.11
N ILE A 110 7.33 -22.27 -6.35
CA ILE A 110 6.07 -21.90 -5.70
C ILE A 110 4.97 -22.87 -6.14
N THR A 111 4.18 -23.36 -5.18
CA THR A 111 2.99 -24.15 -5.52
C THR A 111 1.87 -23.26 -6.06
N PRO A 112 0.96 -23.78 -6.91
CA PRO A 112 -0.18 -23.01 -7.39
C PRO A 112 -1.03 -22.38 -6.28
N ASP A 113 -1.21 -23.11 -5.16
CA ASP A 113 -1.93 -22.58 -3.98
C ASP A 113 -1.19 -21.41 -3.31
N ALA A 114 0.14 -21.48 -3.26
CA ALA A 114 0.97 -20.40 -2.71
C ALA A 114 0.93 -19.16 -3.61
N ALA A 115 1.04 -19.33 -4.93
CA ALA A 115 0.90 -18.25 -5.90
C ALA A 115 -0.46 -17.54 -5.76
N ALA A 116 -1.53 -18.34 -5.73
CA ALA A 116 -2.89 -17.87 -5.57
C ALA A 116 -3.10 -17.07 -4.27
N LEU A 117 -2.50 -17.51 -3.15
CA LEU A 117 -2.58 -16.80 -1.87
C LEU A 117 -1.78 -15.49 -1.87
N LEU A 118 -0.62 -15.45 -2.53
CA LEU A 118 0.16 -14.23 -2.71
C LEU A 118 -0.62 -13.20 -3.53
N GLU A 119 -1.32 -13.65 -4.58
CA GLU A 119 -2.17 -12.80 -5.41
C GLU A 119 -3.43 -12.32 -4.66
N GLU A 120 -4.08 -13.19 -3.89
CA GLU A 120 -5.18 -12.82 -2.98
C GLU A 120 -4.74 -11.69 -2.03
N THR A 121 -3.55 -11.85 -1.42
CA THR A 121 -2.96 -10.84 -0.52
C THR A 121 -2.68 -9.54 -1.27
N ARG A 122 -2.08 -9.63 -2.47
CA ARG A 122 -1.72 -8.47 -3.29
C ARG A 122 -2.96 -7.65 -3.67
N LEU A 123 -4.02 -8.31 -4.15
CA LEU A 123 -5.25 -7.60 -4.50
C LEU A 123 -5.95 -6.98 -3.30
N LEU A 124 -5.89 -7.59 -2.12
CA LEU A 124 -6.39 -6.95 -0.90
C LEU A 124 -5.64 -5.64 -0.60
N VAL A 125 -4.31 -5.61 -0.78
CA VAL A 125 -3.52 -4.37 -0.65
C VAL A 125 -3.95 -3.35 -1.70
N VAL A 126 -4.17 -3.76 -2.95
CA VAL A 126 -4.66 -2.88 -4.03
C VAL A 126 -6.00 -2.26 -3.67
N CYS A 127 -7.00 -3.08 -3.31
CA CYS A 127 -8.33 -2.60 -2.96
C CYS A 127 -8.30 -1.62 -1.76
N ALA A 128 -7.53 -1.94 -0.72
CA ALA A 128 -7.37 -1.04 0.43
C ALA A 128 -6.69 0.28 0.06
N THR A 129 -5.68 0.23 -0.81
CA THR A 129 -4.96 1.43 -1.27
C THR A 129 -5.88 2.36 -2.04
N HIS A 130 -6.66 1.84 -2.99
CA HIS A 130 -7.59 2.69 -3.76
C HIS A 130 -8.71 3.25 -2.88
N ILE A 131 -9.16 2.56 -1.84
CA ILE A 131 -10.12 3.14 -0.89
C ILE A 131 -9.49 4.28 -0.08
N LEU A 132 -8.30 4.03 0.48
CA LEU A 132 -7.69 4.91 1.48
C LEU A 132 -6.85 6.04 0.89
N THR A 133 -6.44 5.97 -0.37
CA THR A 133 -5.48 6.94 -0.93
C THR A 133 -5.86 7.34 -2.33
N ASP A 134 -5.50 8.57 -2.72
CA ASP A 134 -5.54 9.02 -4.11
C ASP A 134 -4.18 8.88 -4.78
N GLU A 135 -4.20 8.87 -6.10
CA GLU A 135 -3.00 9.03 -6.89
C GLU A 135 -2.73 10.53 -7.01
N CYS A 136 -1.48 10.92 -6.82
CA CYS A 136 -1.12 12.34 -6.65
C CYS A 136 0.14 12.69 -7.44
N GLU A 137 0.30 12.14 -8.64
CA GLU A 137 1.46 12.45 -9.46
C GLU A 137 1.44 13.93 -9.89
N GLY A 138 2.51 14.66 -9.55
CA GLY A 138 2.63 16.09 -9.86
C GLY A 138 1.89 17.04 -8.89
N GLU A 139 1.11 16.52 -7.95
CA GLU A 139 0.33 17.32 -7.00
C GLU A 139 0.80 17.13 -5.54
N THR A 140 0.18 17.86 -4.60
CA THR A 140 0.42 17.64 -3.17
C THR A 140 -0.37 16.41 -2.74
N PRO A 141 0.28 15.35 -2.19
CA PRO A 141 -0.45 14.16 -1.77
C PRO A 141 -1.42 14.46 -0.64
N MET A 142 -2.69 14.06 -0.82
CA MET A 142 -3.76 14.28 0.14
C MET A 142 -4.57 12.99 0.34
N ALA A 143 -5.12 12.83 1.55
CA ALA A 143 -6.08 11.79 1.85
C ALA A 143 -7.40 12.10 1.10
N PRO A 144 -8.10 11.08 0.57
CA PRO A 144 -9.36 11.29 -0.11
C PRO A 144 -10.36 11.99 0.81
N GLU A 145 -11.00 13.04 0.30
CA GLU A 145 -11.89 13.87 1.13
C GLU A 145 -13.09 13.06 1.66
N SER A 146 -13.57 12.08 0.89
CA SER A 146 -14.62 11.14 1.33
C SER A 146 -14.21 10.34 2.56
N VAL A 147 -12.97 9.85 2.61
CA VAL A 147 -12.41 9.11 3.75
C VAL A 147 -12.29 10.01 4.96
N VAL A 148 -11.73 11.21 4.79
CA VAL A 148 -11.57 12.19 5.89
C VAL A 148 -12.93 12.56 6.48
N ARG A 149 -13.91 12.90 5.63
CA ARG A 149 -15.27 13.26 6.06
C ARG A 149 -15.99 12.10 6.75
N ALA A 150 -15.93 10.90 6.19
CA ALA A 150 -16.58 9.72 6.78
C ALA A 150 -15.97 9.37 8.15
N CYS A 151 -14.64 9.42 8.27
CA CYS A 151 -13.95 9.16 9.54
C CYS A 151 -14.19 10.27 10.58
N ALA A 152 -14.36 11.51 10.15
CA ALA A 152 -14.71 12.60 11.05
C ALA A 152 -16.17 12.50 11.55
N ALA A 153 -17.08 11.98 10.72
CA ALA A 153 -18.48 11.76 11.08
C ALA A 153 -18.68 10.58 12.03
N ASP A 154 -17.84 9.54 11.93
CA ASP A 154 -17.86 8.35 12.78
C ASP A 154 -16.44 7.97 13.26
N PRO A 155 -15.92 8.66 14.30
CA PRO A 155 -14.58 8.40 14.81
C PRO A 155 -14.40 7.04 15.47
N ASP A 156 -15.44 6.51 16.12
CA ASP A 156 -15.34 5.31 16.95
C ASP A 156 -15.34 4.02 16.11
N ALA A 157 -16.04 4.00 14.98
CA ALA A 157 -16.07 2.82 14.11
C ALA A 157 -15.34 3.06 12.78
N CYS A 158 -15.68 4.10 12.01
CA CYS A 158 -15.09 4.32 10.69
C CYS A 158 -13.60 4.73 10.78
N ALA A 159 -13.27 5.74 11.60
CA ALA A 159 -11.87 6.17 11.73
C ALA A 159 -10.98 5.08 12.37
N ALA A 160 -11.48 4.43 13.43
CA ALA A 160 -10.79 3.32 14.07
C ALA A 160 -10.58 2.14 13.12
N GLY A 161 -11.60 1.78 12.33
CA GLY A 161 -11.51 0.72 11.32
C GLY A 161 -10.51 1.04 10.21
N ALA A 162 -10.49 2.29 9.73
CA ALA A 162 -9.59 2.72 8.66
C ALA A 162 -8.14 2.81 9.16
N ALA A 163 -7.93 3.34 10.37
CA ALA A 163 -6.62 3.31 11.02
C ALA A 163 -6.16 1.87 11.26
N GLY A 164 -7.05 0.98 11.71
CA GLY A 164 -6.76 -0.44 11.90
C GLY A 164 -6.39 -1.16 10.61
N LEU A 165 -7.04 -0.82 9.48
CA LEU A 165 -6.69 -1.34 8.17
C LEU A 165 -5.29 -0.89 7.74
N ILE A 166 -4.95 0.38 7.94
CA ILE A 166 -3.59 0.90 7.67
C ILE A 166 -2.55 0.18 8.54
N GLN A 167 -2.83 -0.02 9.83
CA GLN A 167 -1.93 -0.77 10.73
C GLN A 167 -1.77 -2.23 10.28
N THR A 168 -2.82 -2.85 9.77
CA THR A 168 -2.77 -4.19 9.19
C THR A 168 -1.85 -4.26 7.97
N LEU A 169 -1.94 -3.26 7.08
CA LEU A 169 -1.05 -3.14 5.91
C LEU A 169 0.40 -2.87 6.31
N MET A 170 0.64 -2.04 7.33
CA MET A 170 1.97 -1.82 7.90
C MET A 170 2.53 -3.12 8.49
N GLY A 171 1.73 -3.87 9.26
CA GLY A 171 2.13 -5.17 9.81
C GLY A 171 2.48 -6.20 8.73
N LEU A 172 1.71 -6.24 7.63
CA LEU A 172 2.04 -7.06 6.45
C LEU A 172 3.39 -6.65 5.85
N ALA A 173 3.65 -5.34 5.72
CA ALA A 173 4.91 -4.82 5.20
C ALA A 173 6.11 -5.20 6.08
N GLU A 174 5.98 -5.06 7.40
CA GLU A 174 7.02 -5.45 8.36
C GLU A 174 7.28 -6.96 8.32
N PHE A 175 6.20 -7.76 8.26
CA PHE A 175 6.29 -9.20 8.16
C PHE A 175 7.05 -9.63 6.91
N GLN A 176 6.68 -9.08 5.75
CA GLN A 176 7.34 -9.39 4.48
C GLN A 176 8.81 -8.94 4.49
N ALA A 177 9.11 -7.72 4.92
CA ALA A 177 10.47 -7.22 4.99
C ALA A 177 11.36 -8.02 5.95
N SER A 178 10.79 -8.50 7.06
CA SER A 178 11.48 -9.36 8.01
C SER A 178 11.79 -10.74 7.43
N ALA A 179 10.85 -11.31 6.65
CA ALA A 179 11.06 -12.56 5.94
C ALA A 179 12.18 -12.42 4.88
N VAL A 180 12.15 -11.35 4.08
CA VAL A 180 13.22 -10.99 3.13
C VAL A 180 14.57 -10.78 3.82
N ALA A 181 14.57 -10.11 4.98
CA ALA A 181 15.80 -9.89 5.73
C ALA A 181 16.42 -11.17 6.29
N SER A 182 15.60 -12.19 6.54
CA SER A 182 16.00 -13.48 7.10
C SER A 182 16.50 -14.44 6.02
N ASN A 183 15.77 -14.56 4.91
CA ASN A 183 16.15 -15.38 3.76
C ASN A 183 15.70 -14.71 2.45
N PRO A 184 16.50 -13.82 1.84
CA PRO A 184 16.08 -13.09 0.64
C PRO A 184 15.92 -13.99 -0.60
N SER A 185 16.39 -15.23 -0.55
CA SER A 185 16.31 -16.20 -1.64
C SER A 185 15.17 -17.22 -1.45
N ASP A 186 14.30 -17.03 -0.45
CA ASP A 186 13.14 -17.89 -0.27
C ASP A 186 12.17 -17.72 -1.46
N PRO A 187 11.87 -18.78 -2.23
CA PRO A 187 11.04 -18.68 -3.42
C PRO A 187 9.61 -18.26 -3.11
N ARG A 188 9.14 -18.37 -1.86
CA ARG A 188 7.79 -17.95 -1.43
C ARG A 188 7.67 -16.43 -1.28
N LEU A 189 8.79 -15.71 -1.27
CA LEU A 189 8.78 -14.26 -1.21
C LEU A 189 8.41 -13.71 -2.60
N SER A 190 7.44 -12.79 -2.64
CA SER A 190 7.00 -12.18 -3.88
C SER A 190 7.51 -10.74 -4.00
N PRO A 191 8.43 -10.45 -4.94
CA PRO A 191 8.83 -9.07 -5.28
C PRO A 191 7.64 -8.23 -5.72
N LEU A 192 6.67 -8.81 -6.44
CA LEU A 192 5.46 -8.12 -6.87
C LEU A 192 4.60 -7.67 -5.69
N LEU A 193 4.42 -8.53 -4.68
CA LEU A 193 3.73 -8.15 -3.44
C LEU A 193 4.49 -7.05 -2.70
N ALA A 194 5.82 -7.14 -2.60
CA ALA A 194 6.63 -6.12 -1.92
C ALA A 194 6.54 -4.76 -2.61
N ARG A 195 6.61 -4.76 -3.95
CA ARG A 195 6.38 -3.57 -4.76
C ARG A 195 5.00 -2.98 -4.50
N THR A 196 3.95 -3.81 -4.45
CA THR A 196 2.57 -3.35 -4.20
C THR A 196 2.42 -2.77 -2.78
N VAL A 197 3.07 -3.37 -1.79
CA VAL A 197 3.11 -2.84 -0.42
C VAL A 197 3.87 -1.50 -0.36
N LEU A 198 5.02 -1.38 -1.03
CA LEU A 198 5.76 -0.11 -1.12
C LEU A 198 4.92 0.97 -1.83
N TRP A 199 4.23 0.61 -2.90
CA TRP A 199 3.30 1.48 -3.62
C TRP A 199 2.18 2.00 -2.70
N PHE A 200 1.58 1.14 -1.89
CA PHE A 200 0.66 1.56 -0.83
C PHE A 200 1.31 2.57 0.13
N VAL A 201 2.48 2.24 0.70
CA VAL A 201 3.16 3.10 1.68
C VAL A 201 3.54 4.45 1.07
N ARG A 202 3.94 4.47 -0.21
CA ARG A 202 4.26 5.67 -0.99
C ARG A 202 3.06 6.60 -1.19
N ARG A 203 1.84 6.07 -1.27
CA ARG A 203 0.62 6.87 -1.34
C ARG A 203 0.11 7.28 0.04
N TRP A 204 0.15 6.35 0.99
CA TRP A 204 -0.34 6.59 2.35
C TRP A 204 0.53 7.59 3.12
N ALA A 205 1.83 7.35 3.24
CA ALA A 205 2.66 8.09 4.18
C ALA A 205 2.70 9.61 3.88
N PRO A 206 2.87 10.06 2.62
CA PRO A 206 2.79 11.48 2.31
C PRO A 206 1.40 12.10 2.55
N ALA A 207 0.31 11.36 2.32
CA ALA A 207 -1.05 11.87 2.48
C ALA A 207 -1.49 12.00 3.96
N TYR A 208 -1.05 11.07 4.82
CA TYR A 208 -1.57 10.92 6.18
C TYR A 208 -0.60 11.32 7.29
N VAL A 209 0.71 11.33 7.04
CA VAL A 209 1.71 11.64 8.08
C VAL A 209 1.98 13.14 8.09
N LEU A 210 1.82 13.77 9.26
CA LEU A 210 1.92 15.23 9.44
C LEU A 210 1.05 16.02 8.45
N PRO A 211 -0.29 15.80 8.43
CA PRO A 211 -1.19 16.61 7.63
C PRO A 211 -1.02 18.09 8.00
N GLN A 212 -0.95 18.96 6.99
CA GLN A 212 -0.69 20.38 7.22
C GLN A 212 -2.00 21.13 7.53
N PRO A 213 -1.96 22.15 8.41
CA PRO A 213 -3.10 23.02 8.63
C PRO A 213 -3.56 23.66 7.32
N GLY A 214 -4.86 23.59 7.02
CA GLY A 214 -5.45 24.20 5.83
C GLY A 214 -5.51 23.31 4.59
N GLU A 215 -4.95 22.10 4.63
CA GLU A 215 -5.11 21.12 3.54
C GLU A 215 -6.57 20.63 3.40
N TYR A 216 -7.27 20.46 4.52
CA TYR A 216 -8.64 19.97 4.54
C TYR A 216 -9.59 21.07 5.01
N SER A 217 -10.38 21.62 4.10
CA SER A 217 -11.38 22.64 4.42
C SER A 217 -12.59 22.00 5.13
N GLY A 218 -12.91 22.46 6.34
CA GLY A 218 -14.19 22.13 6.99
C GLY A 218 -14.25 20.79 7.73
N ALA A 219 -13.20 19.96 7.70
CA ALA A 219 -13.08 18.80 8.57
C ALA A 219 -12.32 19.21 9.86
N PRO A 220 -12.83 18.90 11.08
CA PRO A 220 -12.02 19.08 12.28
C PRO A 220 -10.73 18.25 12.14
N ALA A 221 -9.65 18.69 12.79
CA ALA A 221 -8.37 17.98 12.86
C ALA A 221 -8.45 16.67 13.68
N GLY A 222 -9.52 15.90 13.48
CA GLY A 222 -9.87 14.65 14.14
C GLY A 222 -10.18 13.55 13.12
N GLY A 223 -10.69 12.42 13.58
CA GLY A 223 -10.88 11.23 12.74
C GLY A 223 -9.54 10.60 12.36
N ILE A 224 -9.44 10.08 11.13
CA ILE A 224 -8.29 9.30 10.68
C ILE A 224 -6.97 10.08 10.65
N LEU A 225 -7.02 11.38 10.36
CA LEU A 225 -5.83 12.23 10.26
C LEU A 225 -5.11 12.41 11.61
N ALA A 226 -5.84 12.31 12.72
CA ALA A 226 -5.26 12.44 14.06
C ALA A 226 -4.28 11.32 14.40
N ALA A 227 -4.40 10.15 13.77
CA ALA A 227 -3.57 8.98 14.05
C ALA A 227 -2.07 9.20 13.78
N TRP A 228 -1.71 10.07 12.84
CA TRP A 228 -0.32 10.38 12.48
C TRP A 228 -0.01 11.88 12.45
N ALA A 229 -0.82 12.68 13.14
CA ALA A 229 -0.63 14.13 13.23
C ALA A 229 0.44 14.56 14.25
N THR A 230 0.70 13.74 15.27
CA THR A 230 1.69 14.11 16.31
C THR A 230 3.12 13.88 15.81
N PRO A 231 4.10 14.70 16.26
CA PRO A 231 5.50 14.51 15.89
C PRO A 231 6.04 13.12 16.26
N GLU A 232 5.56 12.54 17.37
CA GLU A 232 5.94 11.20 17.80
C GLU A 232 5.39 10.11 16.87
N ALA A 233 4.09 10.13 16.58
CA ALA A 233 3.47 9.18 15.65
C ALA A 233 4.08 9.28 14.25
N ALA A 234 4.33 10.51 13.78
CA ALA A 234 5.01 10.76 12.52
C ALA A 234 6.45 10.24 12.51
N SER A 235 7.20 10.43 13.60
CA SER A 235 8.56 9.90 13.73
C SER A 235 8.57 8.38 13.64
N HIS A 236 7.62 7.69 14.28
CA HIS A 236 7.48 6.24 14.17
C HIS A 236 7.13 5.80 12.74
N ALA A 237 6.17 6.46 12.10
CA ALA A 237 5.79 6.16 10.71
C ALA A 237 6.94 6.35 9.72
N LEU A 238 7.72 7.43 9.85
CA LEU A 238 8.88 7.70 8.99
C LEU A 238 10.04 6.74 9.27
N ALA A 239 10.24 6.35 10.53
CA ALA A 239 11.21 5.32 10.90
C ALA A 239 10.84 3.96 10.28
N PHE A 240 9.56 3.58 10.33
CA PHE A 240 9.02 2.41 9.64
C PHE A 240 9.30 2.49 8.12
N CYS A 241 8.89 3.58 7.44
CA CYS A 241 9.08 3.73 6.00
C CYS A 241 10.55 3.62 5.59
N SER A 242 11.44 4.33 6.29
CA SER A 242 12.88 4.29 5.97
C SER A 242 13.54 2.95 6.28
N THR A 243 13.05 2.21 7.27
CA THR A 243 13.53 0.86 7.59
C THR A 243 13.06 -0.15 6.55
N LEU A 244 11.80 -0.03 6.11
CA LEU A 244 11.25 -0.83 5.02
C LEU A 244 12.07 -0.65 3.73
N CYS A 245 12.33 0.61 3.32
CA CYS A 245 13.20 0.91 2.20
C CYS A 245 14.60 0.29 2.38
N LEU A 246 15.23 0.46 3.55
CA LEU A 246 16.56 -0.09 3.80
C LEU A 246 16.61 -1.61 3.61
N HIS A 247 15.61 -2.34 4.11
CA HIS A 247 15.55 -3.79 3.95
C HIS A 247 15.52 -4.19 2.48
N TYR A 248 14.62 -3.62 1.69
CA TYR A 248 14.52 -3.97 0.27
C TYR A 248 15.74 -3.51 -0.53
N LEU A 249 16.24 -2.29 -0.30
CA LEU A 249 17.41 -1.75 -1.00
C LEU A 249 18.66 -2.61 -0.79
N VAL A 250 18.83 -3.21 0.39
CA VAL A 250 20.02 -4.01 0.73
C VAL A 250 19.84 -5.50 0.42
N ARG A 251 18.63 -6.03 0.54
CA ARG A 251 18.38 -7.48 0.45
C ARG A 251 17.93 -7.95 -0.93
N TRP A 252 17.34 -7.05 -1.72
CA TRP A 252 16.85 -7.34 -3.07
C TRP A 252 17.39 -6.35 -4.11
N PRO A 253 18.71 -6.15 -4.21
CA PRO A 253 19.30 -5.21 -5.17
C PRO A 253 19.01 -5.59 -6.64
N GLN A 254 18.71 -6.85 -6.91
CA GLN A 254 18.36 -7.35 -8.25
C GLN A 254 16.91 -7.07 -8.66
N GLU A 255 16.02 -6.78 -7.69
CA GLU A 255 14.59 -6.55 -7.95
C GLU A 255 14.34 -5.09 -8.33
N GLY A 256 14.63 -4.72 -9.58
CA GLY A 256 14.61 -3.33 -10.06
C GLY A 256 13.32 -2.58 -9.72
N ALA A 257 12.16 -3.19 -9.91
CA ALA A 257 10.87 -2.55 -9.63
C ALA A 257 10.64 -2.30 -8.13
N VAL A 258 11.19 -3.15 -7.25
CA VAL A 258 11.15 -2.93 -5.79
C VAL A 258 12.10 -1.80 -5.40
N GLN A 259 13.29 -1.75 -6.01
CA GLN A 259 14.27 -0.67 -5.79
C GLN A 259 13.68 0.69 -6.20
N GLU A 260 13.03 0.74 -7.35
CA GLU A 260 12.39 1.95 -7.87
C GLU A 260 11.28 2.45 -6.96
N GLU A 261 10.39 1.57 -6.49
CA GLU A 261 9.34 1.96 -5.54
C GLU A 261 9.91 2.39 -4.17
N ALA A 262 10.96 1.71 -3.67
CA ALA A 262 11.61 2.13 -2.44
C ALA A 262 12.24 3.52 -2.56
N ALA A 263 12.89 3.83 -3.68
CA ALA A 263 13.42 5.16 -3.98
C ALA A 263 12.30 6.20 -4.15
N GLY A 264 11.21 5.82 -4.83
CA GLY A 264 10.01 6.63 -5.02
C GLY A 264 9.37 7.03 -3.70
N LEU A 265 9.25 6.10 -2.75
CA LEU A 265 8.77 6.36 -1.39
C LEU A 265 9.65 7.39 -0.67
N LEU A 266 10.99 7.21 -0.66
CA LEU A 266 11.90 8.17 -0.03
C LEU A 266 11.81 9.56 -0.66
N SER A 267 11.68 9.62 -1.99
CA SER A 267 11.49 10.87 -2.74
C SER A 267 10.18 11.56 -2.36
N ALA A 268 9.08 10.81 -2.28
CA ALA A 268 7.77 11.34 -1.88
C ALA A 268 7.79 11.93 -0.46
N LEU A 269 8.41 11.21 0.50
CA LEU A 269 8.58 11.71 1.86
C LEU A 269 9.47 12.96 1.93
N GLY A 270 10.52 13.02 1.12
CA GLY A 270 11.41 14.18 1.03
C GLY A 270 10.74 15.45 0.50
N LYS A 271 9.70 15.30 -0.32
CA LYS A 271 8.94 16.42 -0.91
C LYS A 271 7.86 16.98 0.01
N ARG A 272 7.41 16.23 1.03
CA ARG A 272 6.23 16.56 1.85
C ARG A 272 6.33 17.88 2.62
N GLY A 273 7.52 18.25 3.08
CA GLY A 273 7.75 19.50 3.81
C GLY A 273 8.94 19.43 4.75
N LYS A 274 9.31 20.56 5.35
CA LYS A 274 10.48 20.66 6.24
C LYS A 274 10.37 19.72 7.45
N GLY A 275 9.20 19.65 8.10
CA GLY A 275 9.01 18.79 9.28
C GLY A 275 9.26 17.31 8.99
N ALA A 276 8.65 16.78 7.92
CA ALA A 276 8.86 15.39 7.49
C ALA A 276 10.32 15.13 7.11
N ARG A 277 10.97 16.04 6.37
CA ARG A 277 12.40 15.94 6.03
C ARG A 277 13.30 15.89 7.25
N ASP A 278 13.07 16.77 8.22
CA ASP A 278 13.90 16.87 9.43
C ASP A 278 13.77 15.60 10.29
N LEU A 279 12.57 15.02 10.38
CA LEU A 279 12.35 13.74 11.06
C LEU A 279 12.97 12.56 10.29
N LEU A 280 12.77 12.49 8.97
CA LEU A 280 13.33 11.44 8.12
C LEU A 280 14.87 11.43 8.19
N ALA A 281 15.51 12.60 8.12
CA ALA A 281 16.97 12.73 8.23
C ALA A 281 17.53 12.27 9.58
N ARG A 282 16.68 12.18 10.61
CA ARG A 282 17.07 11.69 11.94
C ARG A 282 16.96 10.18 12.08
N THR A 283 16.25 9.49 11.19
CA THR A 283 16.08 8.04 11.31
C THR A 283 17.42 7.32 11.04
N PRO A 284 17.79 6.31 11.84
CA PRO A 284 19.01 5.54 11.61
C PRO A 284 19.06 4.89 10.23
N SER A 285 17.91 4.36 9.78
CA SER A 285 17.78 3.67 8.50
C SER A 285 18.02 4.61 7.32
N PHE A 286 17.46 5.83 7.35
CA PHE A 286 17.71 6.82 6.29
C PHE A 286 19.18 7.25 6.23
N ARG A 287 19.83 7.48 7.37
CA ARG A 287 21.27 7.79 7.40
C ARG A 287 22.11 6.66 6.83
N ARG A 288 21.74 5.40 7.09
CA ARG A 288 22.42 4.24 6.51
C ARG A 288 22.23 4.16 5.01
N ILE A 289 21.02 4.41 4.50
CA ILE A 289 20.75 4.50 3.06
C ILE A 289 21.62 5.61 2.42
N ALA A 290 21.65 6.80 3.02
CA ALA A 290 22.46 7.92 2.51
C ALA A 290 23.97 7.60 2.51
N ALA A 291 24.47 6.93 3.55
CA ALA A 291 25.86 6.50 3.61
C ALA A 291 26.19 5.44 2.53
N LEU A 292 25.33 4.43 2.36
CA LEU A 292 25.48 3.42 1.31
C LEU A 292 25.50 4.05 -0.08
N HIS A 293 24.57 4.98 -0.35
CA HIS A 293 24.51 5.69 -1.62
C HIS A 293 25.76 6.54 -1.88
N SER A 294 26.29 7.20 -0.85
CA SER A 294 27.52 8.01 -0.98
C SER A 294 28.74 7.14 -1.35
N VAL A 295 28.82 5.93 -0.80
CA VAL A 295 29.89 4.98 -1.12
C VAL A 295 29.74 4.44 -2.55
N THR A 296 28.52 4.05 -2.95
CA THR A 296 28.30 3.45 -4.28
C THR A 296 28.38 4.47 -5.42
N ALA A 297 27.92 5.71 -5.21
CA ALA A 297 28.11 6.80 -6.15
C ALA A 297 29.60 7.12 -6.35
N GLY A 298 30.36 7.22 -5.25
CA GLY A 298 31.81 7.46 -5.31
C GLY A 298 32.61 6.32 -5.96
N LEU A 299 32.11 5.07 -5.93
CA LEU A 299 32.72 3.96 -6.67
C LEU A 299 32.46 4.04 -8.17
N ARG A 300 31.26 4.49 -8.59
CA ARG A 300 30.93 4.69 -10.02
C ARG A 300 31.79 5.77 -10.66
N ASP A 301 32.01 6.88 -9.95
CA ASP A 301 32.84 7.98 -10.48
C ASP A 301 34.33 7.62 -10.62
N ASN A 302 34.77 6.54 -9.95
CA ASN A 302 36.16 6.05 -10.01
C ASN A 302 36.32 4.78 -10.88
N ALA A 303 35.23 4.19 -11.37
CA ALA A 303 35.28 3.03 -12.25
C ALA A 303 35.55 3.48 -13.69
N SER A 304 36.53 2.89 -14.36
CA SER A 304 36.76 3.13 -15.80
C SER A 304 35.59 2.58 -16.62
N ASP A 305 35.26 3.21 -17.75
CA ASP A 305 34.13 2.83 -18.63
C ASP A 305 34.09 1.32 -19.01
N ASP A 306 35.24 0.64 -19.03
CA ASP A 306 35.35 -0.80 -19.29
C ASP A 306 34.89 -1.70 -18.12
N GLN A 307 34.73 -1.15 -16.91
CA GLN A 307 34.32 -1.88 -15.70
C GLN A 307 32.83 -1.69 -15.36
N VAL A 308 32.15 -0.77 -16.05
CA VAL A 308 30.74 -0.41 -15.81
C VAL A 308 29.79 -1.02 -16.87
N ARG A 309 30.34 -1.73 -17.87
CA ARG A 309 29.58 -2.43 -18.91
C ARG A 309 29.32 -3.89 -18.58
#